data_AF-A0A4V2YQP8-F1
#
_entry.id   AF-A0A4V2YQP8-F1
#
_cell.length_a   1.000
_cell.length_b   1.000
_cell.length_c   1.000
_cell.angle_alpha   90.00
_cell.angle_beta   90.00
_cell.angle_gamma   90.00
#
_symmetry.space_group_name_H-M   'P 1'
#
loop_
_entity.id
_entity.type
_entity.pdbx_description
1 polymer ?
#
loop_
_entity_poly.entity_id
_entity_poly.type
_entity_poly.pdbx_seq_one_letter_code
_entity_poly.pdbx_strand_id
1 'polypeptide(L)' 'MQTRDHVPFVCPAGHRLAPGRVLVGWSPCVCPPCEERGRGLRGHRTYLCLDCKDEHVTTKCYLPHHVPSENAAFRWP' A
#
# COMPACT_ATOMS: atom_id res chain seq x y z
N MET A 1 11.83 -11.85 -13.51
CA MET A 1 10.72 -12.62 -12.89
C MET A 1 9.89 -11.61 -12.11
N GLN A 2 8.86 -11.01 -12.72
CA GLN A 2 8.00 -10.04 -12.02
C GLN A 2 7.09 -10.83 -11.07
N THR A 3 7.39 -10.81 -9.79
CA THR A 3 6.47 -11.30 -8.76
C THR A 3 5.17 -10.53 -8.92
N ARG A 4 4.10 -11.24 -9.28
CA ARG A 4 2.75 -10.68 -9.22
C ARG A 4 2.54 -10.28 -7.76
N ASP A 5 2.61 -8.99 -7.47
CA ASP A 5 2.23 -8.46 -6.16
C ASP A 5 0.78 -8.85 -5.92
N HIS A 6 0.57 -9.92 -5.16
CA HIS A 6 -0.75 -10.47 -4.92
C HIS A 6 -1.51 -9.54 -3.97
N VAL A 7 -2.80 -9.36 -4.28
CA VAL A 7 -3.74 -8.63 -3.41
C VAL A 7 -3.68 -9.23 -2.00
N PRO A 8 -3.47 -8.44 -0.93
CA PRO A 8 -3.40 -8.98 0.41
C PRO A 8 -4.79 -9.44 0.87
N PHE A 9 -4.88 -10.65 1.40
CA PHE A 9 -6.10 -11.18 2.01
C PHE A 9 -6.17 -10.92 3.53
N VAL A 10 -5.05 -10.54 4.14
CA VAL A 10 -4.89 -10.27 5.57
C VAL A 10 -4.06 -9.01 5.74
N CYS A 11 -4.44 -8.14 6.69
CA CYS A 11 -3.67 -6.95 7.02
C CYS A 11 -2.49 -7.28 7.97
N PRO A 12 -1.48 -6.41 8.12
CA PRO A 12 -0.37 -6.58 9.05
C PRO A 12 -0.75 -6.88 10.51
N ALA A 13 -1.95 -6.48 10.95
CA ALA A 13 -2.48 -6.77 12.28
C ALA A 13 -3.24 -8.11 12.38
N GLY A 14 -3.39 -8.86 11.29
CA GLY A 14 -4.05 -10.17 11.27
C GLY A 14 -5.52 -10.17 10.84
N HIS A 15 -6.16 -9.01 10.66
CA HIS A 15 -7.55 -8.94 10.17
C HIS A 15 -7.70 -9.36 8.71
N ARG A 16 -8.84 -9.99 8.39
CA ARG A 16 -9.16 -10.41 7.02
C ARG A 16 -9.60 -9.22 6.16
N LEU A 17 -8.93 -9.03 5.03
CA LEU A 17 -9.29 -8.03 4.01
C LEU A 17 -10.32 -8.60 3.04
N ALA A 18 -11.58 -8.61 3.46
CA ALA A 18 -12.72 -9.09 2.66
C ALA A 18 -13.51 -7.92 2.03
N PRO A 19 -14.39 -8.17 1.03
CA PRO A 19 -15.33 -7.17 0.53
C PRO A 19 -16.11 -6.50 1.68
N GLY A 20 -16.18 -5.16 1.65
CA GLY A 20 -16.78 -4.37 2.74
C GLY A 20 -15.91 -4.16 3.97
N ARG A 21 -14.74 -4.81 4.06
CA ARG A 21 -13.77 -4.69 5.17
C ARG A 21 -12.43 -4.10 4.75
N VAL A 22 -12.25 -3.83 3.46
CA VAL A 22 -11.06 -3.19 2.91
C VAL A 22 -11.45 -2.05 1.97
N LEU A 23 -10.81 -0.89 2.13
CA LEU A 23 -10.84 0.17 1.12
C LEU A 23 -9.63 0.01 0.21
N VAL A 24 -9.90 -0.22 -1.07
CA VAL A 24 -8.86 -0.30 -2.10
C VAL A 24 -8.72 1.06 -2.76
N GLY A 25 -7.51 1.61 -2.74
CA GLY A 25 -7.22 2.91 -3.31
C GLY A 25 -5.93 2.93 -4.10
N TRP A 26 -5.49 4.14 -4.42
CA TRP A 26 -4.21 4.40 -5.06
C TRP A 26 -3.57 5.63 -4.42
N SER A 27 -2.25 5.61 -4.23
CA SER A 27 -1.48 6.71 -3.68
C SER A 27 -0.28 7.02 -4.57
N PRO A 28 -0.07 8.27 -5.01
CA PRO A 28 1.10 8.63 -5.81
C PRO A 28 2.38 8.38 -5.01
N CYS A 29 3.42 7.87 -5.67
CA CYS A 29 4.71 7.65 -5.04
C CYS A 29 5.84 7.59 -6.07
N VAL A 30 7.02 8.01 -5.63
CA VAL A 30 8.28 8.02 -6.41
C VAL A 30 9.37 7.18 -5.74
N CYS A 31 9.01 6.28 -4.84
CA CYS A 31 9.97 5.32 -4.29
C CYS A 31 10.55 4.44 -5.41
N PRO A 32 11.74 3.84 -5.21
CA PRO A 32 12.39 3.01 -6.22
C PRO A 32 11.45 2.03 -6.97
N PRO A 33 10.61 1.22 -6.29
CA PRO A 33 9.73 0.28 -7.00
C PRO A 33 8.59 0.94 -7.80
N CYS A 34 8.27 2.21 -7.53
CA CYS A 34 7.28 2.97 -8.29
C CYS A 34 7.90 3.81 -9.40
N GLU A 35 9.11 4.31 -9.20
CA GLU A 35 9.83 5.14 -10.18
C GLU A 35 10.13 4.36 -11.47
N GLU A 36 10.48 3.09 -11.32
CA GLU A 36 10.73 2.14 -12.40
C GLU A 36 9.46 1.80 -13.22
N ARG A 37 8.27 2.10 -12.67
CA ARG A 37 7.00 1.94 -13.39
C ARG A 37 6.81 3.15 -14.29
N GLY A 38 6.64 2.91 -15.59
CA GLY A 38 6.53 3.94 -16.63
C GLY A 38 5.57 5.10 -16.28
N ARG A 39 5.73 6.24 -16.98
CA ARG A 39 4.91 7.44 -16.73
C ARG A 39 3.41 7.08 -16.71
N GLY A 40 2.70 7.54 -15.67
CA GLY A 40 1.28 7.24 -15.42
C GLY A 40 1.01 6.07 -14.47
N LEU A 41 2.03 5.24 -14.15
CA LEU A 41 1.91 4.10 -13.23
C LEU A 41 2.69 4.30 -11.92
N ARG A 42 3.19 5.51 -11.68
CA ARG A 42 4.01 5.87 -10.51
C ARG A 42 3.16 6.01 -9.26
N GLY A 43 3.07 4.94 -8.49
CA GLY A 43 2.38 4.94 -7.22
C GLY A 43 2.03 3.55 -6.74
N HIS A 44 1.42 3.51 -5.57
CA HIS A 44 1.03 2.29 -4.90
C HIS A 44 -0.47 2.09 -4.99
N ARG A 45 -0.88 0.85 -5.26
CA ARG A 45 -2.21 0.40 -4.88
C ARG A 45 -2.25 0.26 -3.36
N THR A 46 -3.27 0.81 -2.73
CA THR A 46 -3.41 0.83 -1.26
C THR A 46 -4.56 -0.05 -0.80
N TYR A 47 -4.40 -0.68 0.36
CA TYR A 47 -5.43 -1.49 1.01
C TYR A 47 -5.52 -1.07 2.47
N LEU A 48 -6.56 -0.32 2.81
CA LEU A 48 -6.82 0.13 4.16
C LEU A 48 -7.78 -0.84 4.86
N CYS A 49 -7.35 -1.39 6.00
CA CYS A 49 -8.16 -2.27 6.81
C CYS A 49 -9.20 -1.46 7.59
N LEU A 50 -10.49 -1.79 7.43
CA LEU A 50 -11.56 -1.12 8.17
C LEU A 50 -11.70 -1.64 9.60
N ASP A 51 -11.38 -2.91 9.87
CA ASP A 51 -11.41 -3.43 11.24
C ASP A 51 -10.36 -2.72 12.12
N CYS A 52 -9.15 -2.48 11.59
CA CYS A 52 -8.17 -1.65 12.29
C CYS A 52 -8.69 -0.23 12.54
N LYS A 53 -9.39 0.35 11.54
CA LYS A 53 -9.96 1.69 11.68
C LYS A 53 -11.01 1.71 12.81
N ASP A 54 -11.83 0.68 12.92
CA ASP A 54 -12.82 0.52 14.00
C ASP A 54 -12.13 0.38 15.38
N GLU A 55 -10.92 -0.19 15.41
CA GLU A 55 -10.03 -0.22 16.58
C GLU A 55 -9.25 1.09 16.81
N HIS A 56 -9.53 2.14 16.05
CA HIS A 56 -8.85 3.43 16.08
C HIS A 56 -7.36 3.38 15.70
N VAL A 57 -6.95 2.38 14.91
CA VAL A 57 -5.60 2.24 14.35
C VAL A 57 -5.66 2.27 12.82
N THR A 58 -4.72 2.97 12.18
CA THR A 58 -4.65 2.95 10.70
C THR A 58 -3.62 1.92 10.25
N THR A 59 -4.09 0.82 9.68
CA THR A 59 -3.22 -0.17 9.03
C THR A 59 -3.49 -0.17 7.52
N LYS A 60 -2.44 0.13 6.74
CA LYS A 60 -2.50 0.22 5.28
C LYS A 60 -1.38 -0.59 4.64
N CYS A 61 -1.72 -1.39 3.63
CA CYS A 61 -0.75 -2.06 2.77
C CYS A 61 -0.54 -1.27 1.46
N TYR A 62 0.69 -1.22 0.98
CA TYR A 62 1.08 -0.62 -0.30
C TYR A 62 1.59 -1.70 -1.25
N LEU A 63 1.09 -1.73 -2.49
CA LEU A 63 1.60 -2.59 -3.57
C LEU A 63 2.05 -1.75 -4.78
N PRO A 64 3.32 -1.85 -5.22
CA PRO A 64 4.40 -2.62 -4.60
C PRO A 64 4.71 -2.12 -3.18
N HIS A 65 5.46 -2.88 -2.38
CA HIS A 65 5.85 -2.43 -1.03
C HIS A 65 6.55 -1.06 -1.11
N HIS A 66 6.16 -0.13 -0.23
CA HIS A 66 6.79 1.18 -0.19
C HIS A 66 8.20 1.06 0.38
N VAL A 67 9.19 1.56 -0.34
CA VAL A 67 10.58 1.64 0.12
C VAL A 67 10.90 3.13 0.32
N PRO A 68 11.14 3.58 1.56
CA PRO A 68 11.52 4.97 1.80
C PRO A 68 12.82 5.27 1.04
N SER A 69 12.82 6.28 0.17
CA SER A 69 14.09 6.77 -0.38
C SER A 69 14.81 7.56 0.71
N GLU A 70 16.09 7.24 0.96
CA GLU A 70 16.88 7.81 2.06
C GLU A 70 16.87 9.35 2.11
N ASN A 71 16.69 10.01 0.96
CA ASN A 71 16.66 11.47 0.79
C ASN A 71 15.32 12.04 0.29
N ALA A 72 14.19 11.34 0.46
CA ALA A 72 12.90 11.96 0.13
C ALA A 72 12.64 13.15 1.05
N ALA A 73 12.43 14.33 0.46
CA ALA A 73 12.00 15.54 1.17
C ALA A 73 10.70 15.34 1.97
N PHE A 74 9.89 14.34 1.60
CA PHE A 74 8.66 13.97 2.29
C PHE A 74 8.60 12.45 2.49
N ARG A 75 8.57 12.01 3.76
CA ARG A 75 8.26 10.63 4.15
C ARG A 75 6.75 10.52 4.36
N TRP A 76 6.08 9.74 3.52
CA TRP A 76 4.72 9.31 3.83
C TRP A 76 4.81 8.17 4.85
N PRO A 77 4.05 8.23 5.97
CA PRO A 77 4.02 7.16 6.96
C PRO A 77 3.41 5.85 6.42
#